data_AF-F0WZR8-F1
#
_entry.id   AF-F0WZR8-F1
#
_cell.length_a   1.000
_cell.length_b   1.000
_cell.length_c   1.000
_cell.angle_alpha   90.00
_cell.angle_beta   90.00
_cell.angle_gamma   90.00
#
_symmetry.space_group_name_H-M   'P 1'
#
loop_
_entity.id
_entity.type
_entity.pdbx_description
1 polymer ?
#
loop_
_entity_poly.entity_id
_entity_poly.type
_entity_poly.pdbx_seq_one_letter_code
_entity_poly.pdbx_strand_id
1 'polypeptide(L)'
;MIPREIVQKIDSMKRGTTNRLAGRDIAVMCTVTQRNYDEIRSRAQLSSNQTDSKMESPLHLLSGSHDKIEERKRKMREDGDGIRVRREQATLEMDIERLREAPLIDEDVNMHQHVASIRRIQSLAVQARGYADCDKLRKQHKDNEAREARYNKVHDDIMEQESHKELERRNKAREEKQIKALEARNALEDQINERQKKKIWEEEAKALEGSRILQMYKTYEAEEKVKAKKQRESVKENLAQVCQTNDRLRSLKAAEIERRKYEESMARAFLHRKAAEEEARQNEKIELQKVKDEKFAKLCAKQQKSSDTRSFEDEKRAKRAYEAMEMRLRHKEELQKQEKRESLQRLSDDRTEQIQFRQALRDREKDAENMLNKLSLDMEKKALQKQVKEIKSQQQRQVSYREQLQEQIHNDTLSQHQKKQMEDVNATYGQKKHVKECIIAEKVRQDTIEKLRKENVPETYLSELKRMKISQAIA
;
A
#
# COMPACT_ATOMS: atom_id res chain seq x y z
N MET A 1 61.29 0.23 -86.84
CA MET A 1 61.64 1.60 -87.28
C MET A 1 60.42 2.21 -87.94
N ILE A 2 60.10 3.46 -87.62
CA ILE A 2 59.14 4.35 -88.33
C ILE A 2 59.92 4.88 -89.57
N PRO A 3 59.36 5.09 -90.79
CA PRO A 3 58.14 5.88 -91.05
C PRO A 3 57.14 5.50 -92.18
N ARG A 4 55.96 6.15 -92.07
CA ARG A 4 55.11 6.80 -93.11
C ARG A 4 54.13 6.00 -94.01
N GLU A 5 52.89 6.50 -93.95
CA GLU A 5 52.00 6.87 -95.09
C GLU A 5 51.41 5.76 -95.99
N ILE A 6 50.22 5.89 -96.61
CA ILE A 6 48.98 6.61 -96.28
C ILE A 6 47.84 5.92 -97.10
N VAL A 7 46.63 5.83 -96.51
CA VAL A 7 45.28 5.72 -97.14
C VAL A 7 45.12 5.03 -98.53
N GLN A 8 44.29 3.99 -98.61
CA GLN A 8 43.11 3.82 -99.51
C GLN A 8 42.77 2.34 -99.79
N LYS A 9 41.59 1.88 -99.36
CA LYS A 9 40.49 1.48 -100.27
C LYS A 9 39.24 1.02 -99.50
N ILE A 10 38.09 1.42 -100.04
CA ILE A 10 36.76 0.94 -99.67
C ILE A 10 36.31 0.01 -100.79
N ASP A 11 35.86 -1.20 -100.46
CA ASP A 11 34.83 -1.93 -101.21
C ASP A 11 34.12 -2.83 -100.17
N SER A 12 32.87 -2.53 -99.78
CA SER A 12 31.61 -2.59 -100.55
C SER A 12 31.05 -4.02 -100.64
N MET A 13 29.95 -4.29 -99.92
CA MET A 13 28.89 -5.21 -100.36
C MET A 13 27.59 -5.07 -99.55
N LYS A 14 26.56 -4.54 -100.24
CA LYS A 14 25.15 -4.97 -100.22
C LYS A 14 24.36 -4.93 -98.90
N ARG A 15 23.53 -3.89 -98.77
CA ARG A 15 22.17 -3.99 -98.20
C ARG A 15 21.13 -4.04 -99.33
N GLY A 16 20.02 -4.71 -99.10
CA GLY A 16 19.00 -5.03 -100.12
C GLY A 16 18.09 -3.87 -100.51
N THR A 17 17.70 -3.86 -101.79
CA THR A 17 16.63 -3.09 -102.42
C THR A 17 15.24 -3.64 -102.06
N THR A 18 14.21 -2.83 -101.84
CA THR A 18 13.12 -2.44 -102.80
C THR A 18 11.92 -1.97 -101.95
N ASN A 19 10.90 -1.22 -102.38
CA ASN A 19 10.65 -0.30 -103.52
C ASN A 19 9.37 0.54 -103.22
N ARG A 20 9.08 1.53 -104.09
CA ARG A 20 7.90 2.44 -104.19
C ARG A 20 8.17 3.83 -103.62
N LEU A 21 8.61 4.84 -104.38
CA LEU A 21 8.10 5.42 -105.65
C LEU A 21 6.71 6.05 -105.56
N ALA A 22 6.69 7.33 -105.18
CA ALA A 22 5.76 8.36 -105.66
C ALA A 22 6.47 9.72 -105.57
N GLY A 23 6.25 10.62 -106.55
CA GLY A 23 6.76 12.00 -106.48
C GLY A 23 8.20 12.22 -107.00
N ARG A 24 8.43 11.99 -108.30
CA ARG A 24 9.61 12.52 -108.99
C ARG A 24 9.21 13.03 -110.38
N ASP A 25 8.89 14.30 -110.44
CA ASP A 25 8.96 15.16 -111.64
C ASP A 25 8.92 16.63 -111.20
N ILE A 26 9.28 17.55 -112.10
CA ILE A 26 9.58 18.97 -111.83
C ILE A 26 10.95 19.18 -111.13
N ALA A 27 12.02 18.81 -111.84
CA ALA A 27 13.33 19.43 -111.69
C ALA A 27 13.53 20.47 -112.81
N VAL A 28 12.89 21.64 -112.69
CA VAL A 28 13.16 22.79 -113.58
C VAL A 28 14.34 23.56 -113.01
N MET A 29 15.42 23.69 -113.80
CA MET A 29 16.58 24.48 -113.40
C MET A 29 16.28 25.99 -113.52
N CYS A 30 15.86 26.61 -112.41
CA CYS A 30 15.81 28.07 -112.29
C CYS A 30 17.18 28.61 -111.84
N THR A 31 17.99 29.04 -112.80
CA THR A 31 19.16 29.88 -112.53
C THR A 31 18.72 31.27 -112.08
N VAL A 32 18.88 31.56 -110.79
CA VAL A 32 18.53 32.87 -110.21
C VAL A 32 19.58 33.90 -110.64
N THR A 33 19.21 34.80 -111.54
CA THR A 33 20.02 35.97 -111.91
C THR A 33 19.93 37.05 -110.82
N GLN A 34 20.97 37.88 -110.68
CA GLN A 34 21.10 38.87 -109.59
C GLN A 34 19.84 39.75 -109.40
N ARG A 35 19.21 40.18 -110.51
CA ARG A 35 17.97 41.00 -110.50
C ARG A 35 16.79 40.33 -109.77
N ASN A 36 16.65 39.00 -109.90
CA ASN A 36 15.55 38.27 -109.27
C ASN A 36 15.71 38.21 -107.74
N TYR A 37 16.94 38.28 -107.23
CA TYR A 37 17.21 38.29 -105.79
C TYR A 37 16.72 39.60 -105.13
N ASP A 38 16.93 40.74 -105.80
CA ASP A 38 16.51 42.05 -105.29
C ASP A 38 14.98 42.27 -105.39
N GLU A 39 14.31 41.70 -106.40
CA GLU A 39 12.83 41.66 -106.44
C GLU A 39 12.22 40.78 -105.34
N ILE A 40 12.82 39.62 -105.04
CA ILE A 40 12.37 38.76 -103.94
C ILE A 40 12.59 39.47 -102.59
N ARG A 41 13.73 40.15 -102.42
CA ARG A 41 14.04 40.91 -101.20
C ARG A 41 13.08 42.08 -100.96
N SER A 42 12.72 42.83 -102.01
CA SER A 42 11.77 43.94 -101.92
C SER A 42 10.32 43.47 -101.71
N ARG A 43 9.91 42.32 -102.26
CA ARG A 43 8.62 41.69 -101.90
C ARG A 43 8.58 41.17 -100.46
N ALA A 44 9.68 40.62 -99.93
CA ALA A 44 9.73 40.09 -98.57
C ALA A 44 9.61 41.17 -97.47
N GLN A 45 9.97 42.43 -97.75
CA GLN A 45 9.90 43.52 -96.76
C GLN A 45 8.51 44.16 -96.57
N LEU A 46 7.48 43.75 -97.33
CA LEU A 46 6.14 44.38 -97.31
C LEU A 46 5.04 43.53 -96.64
N SER A 47 5.38 42.46 -95.89
CA SER A 47 4.39 41.54 -95.31
C SER A 47 4.48 41.31 -93.79
N SER A 48 5.23 42.13 -93.03
CA SER A 48 5.46 41.90 -91.59
C SER A 48 4.88 42.94 -90.62
N ASN A 49 4.33 44.07 -91.10
CA ASN A 49 4.08 45.25 -90.25
C ASN A 49 2.63 45.78 -90.27
N GLN A 50 1.63 45.03 -90.74
CA GLN A 50 0.23 45.52 -90.84
C GLN A 50 -0.88 44.56 -90.38
N THR A 51 -0.58 43.34 -89.92
CA THR A 51 -1.60 42.35 -89.51
C THR A 51 -1.80 42.20 -88.00
N ASP A 52 -0.86 42.66 -87.18
CA ASP A 52 -0.83 42.30 -85.75
C ASP A 52 -1.64 43.26 -84.86
N SER A 53 -2.21 44.34 -85.42
CA SER A 53 -2.93 45.39 -84.67
C SER A 53 -4.46 45.33 -84.78
N LYS A 54 -5.05 44.20 -85.23
CA LYS A 54 -6.50 44.04 -85.43
C LYS A 54 -7.13 42.78 -84.82
N MET A 55 -6.47 42.15 -83.84
CA MET A 55 -6.99 40.94 -83.15
C MET A 55 -7.56 41.20 -81.73
N GLU A 56 -7.54 42.44 -81.23
CA GLU A 56 -8.00 42.78 -79.87
C GLU A 56 -9.52 43.07 -79.74
N SER A 57 -10.36 42.68 -80.70
CA SER A 57 -11.80 43.05 -80.70
C SER A 57 -12.78 41.92 -81.04
N PRO A 58 -12.67 40.75 -80.37
CA PRO A 58 -13.88 39.99 -80.02
C PRO A 58 -13.95 39.53 -78.55
N LEU A 59 -12.96 39.83 -77.71
CA LEU A 59 -12.86 39.31 -76.33
C LEU A 59 -13.99 39.76 -75.39
N HIS A 60 -14.53 40.97 -75.57
CA HIS A 60 -15.52 41.53 -74.64
C HIS A 60 -16.95 40.94 -74.75
N LEU A 61 -17.32 40.34 -75.89
CA LEU A 61 -18.64 39.74 -76.10
C LEU A 61 -18.72 38.26 -75.71
N LEU A 62 -17.58 37.61 -75.45
CA LEU A 62 -17.51 36.21 -74.98
C LEU A 62 -17.55 36.09 -73.46
N SER A 63 -17.13 37.11 -72.69
CA SER A 63 -17.08 37.07 -71.22
C SER A 63 -18.43 36.69 -70.59
N GLY A 64 -19.52 37.38 -70.94
CA GLY A 64 -20.86 37.09 -70.38
C GLY A 64 -21.47 35.74 -70.79
N SER A 65 -20.84 35.00 -71.72
CA SER A 65 -21.16 33.60 -72.03
C SER A 65 -20.33 32.64 -71.18
N HIS A 66 -19.04 32.93 -71.01
CA HIS A 66 -18.16 32.21 -70.10
C HIS A 66 -18.66 32.26 -68.66
N ASP A 67 -19.08 33.42 -68.16
CA ASP A 67 -19.59 33.58 -66.79
C ASP A 67 -20.79 32.65 -66.50
N LYS A 68 -21.71 32.49 -67.46
CA LYS A 68 -22.86 31.57 -67.36
C LYS A 68 -22.44 30.09 -67.38
N ILE A 69 -21.38 29.76 -68.13
CA ILE A 69 -20.80 28.42 -68.17
C ILE A 69 -20.07 28.12 -66.84
N GLU A 70 -19.35 29.10 -66.28
CA GLU A 70 -18.69 28.97 -64.98
C GLU A 70 -19.70 28.88 -63.83
N GLU A 71 -20.77 29.67 -63.84
CA GLU A 71 -21.85 29.58 -62.85
C GLU A 71 -22.57 28.22 -62.94
N ARG A 72 -22.83 27.70 -64.14
CA ARG A 72 -23.35 26.33 -64.33
C ARG A 72 -22.38 25.29 -63.80
N LYS A 73 -21.07 25.41 -64.06
CA LYS A 73 -20.03 24.52 -63.50
C LYS A 73 -19.98 24.62 -61.96
N ARG A 74 -20.18 25.82 -61.39
CA ARG A 74 -20.21 26.04 -59.94
C ARG A 74 -21.41 25.34 -59.30
N LYS A 75 -22.62 25.53 -59.86
CA LYS A 75 -23.84 24.83 -59.43
C LYS A 75 -23.70 23.31 -59.54
N MET A 76 -23.17 22.80 -60.66
CA MET A 76 -22.89 21.36 -60.81
C MET A 76 -21.89 20.80 -59.79
N ARG A 77 -20.94 21.61 -59.29
CA ARG A 77 -20.05 21.22 -58.18
C ARG A 77 -20.77 21.26 -56.85
N GLU A 78 -21.49 22.34 -56.55
CA GLU A 78 -22.31 22.51 -55.33
C GLU A 78 -23.34 21.38 -55.18
N ASP A 79 -24.07 21.04 -56.25
CA ASP A 79 -25.01 19.91 -56.30
C ASP A 79 -24.29 18.56 -56.16
N GLY A 80 -23.13 18.40 -56.80
CA GLY A 80 -22.30 17.19 -56.72
C GLY A 80 -21.78 16.91 -55.32
N ASP A 81 -21.22 17.92 -54.65
CA ASP A 81 -20.79 17.84 -53.25
C ASP A 81 -21.98 17.62 -52.30
N GLY A 82 -23.11 18.27 -52.54
CA GLY A 82 -24.35 18.02 -51.79
C GLY A 82 -24.86 16.59 -51.91
N ILE A 83 -24.77 15.97 -53.09
CA ILE A 83 -25.08 14.54 -53.29
C ILE A 83 -24.04 13.66 -52.58
N ARG A 84 -22.76 14.04 -52.59
CA ARG A 84 -21.68 13.30 -51.91
C ARG A 84 -21.91 13.27 -50.40
N VAL A 85 -22.15 14.43 -49.78
CA VAL A 85 -22.45 14.56 -48.34
C VAL A 85 -23.69 13.74 -47.96
N ARG A 86 -24.77 13.78 -48.73
CA ARG A 86 -25.97 12.95 -48.46
C ARG A 86 -25.70 11.44 -48.53
N ARG A 87 -24.82 10.99 -49.44
CA ARG A 87 -24.39 9.58 -49.51
C ARG A 87 -23.49 9.20 -48.34
N GLU A 88 -22.58 10.09 -47.95
CA GLU A 88 -21.70 9.91 -46.78
C GLU A 88 -22.53 9.86 -45.47
N GLN A 89 -23.57 10.69 -45.34
CA GLN A 89 -24.55 10.63 -44.24
C GLN A 89 -25.37 9.34 -44.25
N ALA A 90 -26.00 8.97 -45.38
CA ALA A 90 -26.78 7.74 -45.46
C ALA A 90 -25.95 6.47 -45.20
N THR A 91 -24.69 6.42 -45.65
CA THR A 91 -23.79 5.30 -45.33
C THR A 91 -23.36 5.31 -43.86
N LEU A 92 -23.15 6.49 -43.26
CA LEU A 92 -22.90 6.65 -41.83
C LEU A 92 -24.10 6.17 -40.98
N GLU A 93 -25.33 6.48 -41.38
CA GLU A 93 -26.56 6.00 -40.74
C GLU A 93 -26.69 4.47 -40.84
N MET A 94 -26.51 3.89 -42.02
CA MET A 94 -26.52 2.42 -42.20
C MET A 94 -25.42 1.71 -41.39
N ASP A 95 -24.22 2.29 -41.28
CA ASP A 95 -23.15 1.76 -40.41
C ASP A 95 -23.55 1.80 -38.93
N ILE A 96 -24.20 2.89 -38.49
CA ILE A 96 -24.70 3.07 -37.12
C ILE A 96 -25.81 2.07 -36.80
N GLU A 97 -26.75 1.84 -37.71
CA GLU A 97 -27.83 0.87 -37.54
C GLU A 97 -27.29 -0.56 -37.42
N ARG A 98 -26.37 -0.96 -38.31
CA ARG A 98 -25.64 -2.23 -38.19
C ARG A 98 -24.91 -2.37 -36.86
N LEU A 99 -24.24 -1.30 -36.40
CA LEU A 99 -23.58 -1.29 -35.09
C LEU A 99 -24.57 -1.36 -33.91
N ARG A 100 -25.83 -0.93 -34.07
CA ARG A 100 -26.90 -1.10 -33.07
C ARG A 100 -27.45 -2.53 -33.07
N GLU A 101 -27.62 -3.15 -34.23
CA GLU A 101 -28.16 -4.51 -34.34
C GLU A 101 -27.15 -5.63 -34.03
N ALA A 102 -25.86 -5.44 -34.34
CA ALA A 102 -24.83 -6.45 -34.11
C ALA A 102 -24.73 -6.87 -32.61
N PRO A 103 -24.53 -8.15 -32.27
CA PRO A 103 -24.33 -8.56 -30.89
C PRO A 103 -23.05 -7.93 -30.31
N LEU A 104 -23.01 -7.72 -29.00
CA LEU A 104 -21.79 -7.28 -28.32
C LEU A 104 -20.79 -8.45 -28.25
N ILE A 105 -19.58 -8.24 -28.77
CA ILE A 105 -18.49 -9.22 -28.74
C ILE A 105 -17.53 -8.85 -27.60
N ASP A 106 -17.02 -9.83 -26.85
CA ASP A 106 -16.08 -9.59 -25.73
C ASP A 106 -14.81 -8.84 -26.18
N GLU A 107 -14.37 -9.05 -27.43
CA GLU A 107 -13.27 -8.30 -28.05
C GLU A 107 -13.56 -6.80 -28.15
N ASP A 108 -14.78 -6.40 -28.53
CA ASP A 108 -15.18 -4.98 -28.56
C ASP A 108 -15.14 -4.38 -27.14
N VAL A 109 -15.54 -5.14 -26.11
CA VAL A 109 -15.46 -4.66 -24.72
C VAL A 109 -13.99 -4.43 -24.32
N ASN A 110 -13.11 -5.36 -24.65
CA ASN A 110 -11.68 -5.30 -24.34
C ASN A 110 -10.98 -4.15 -25.05
N MET A 111 -11.24 -3.93 -26.34
CA MET A 111 -10.65 -2.83 -27.10
C MET A 111 -11.08 -1.44 -26.59
N HIS A 112 -12.31 -1.33 -26.06
CA HIS A 112 -12.87 -0.05 -25.60
C HIS A 112 -12.82 0.16 -24.07
N GLN A 113 -12.09 -0.66 -23.31
CA GLN A 113 -11.92 -0.46 -21.84
C GLN A 113 -11.36 0.93 -21.46
N HIS A 114 -10.65 1.60 -22.38
CA HIS A 114 -10.14 2.95 -22.16
C HIS A 114 -11.24 4.04 -22.13
N VAL A 115 -12.42 3.77 -22.72
CA VAL A 115 -13.55 4.70 -22.79
C VAL A 115 -14.06 5.03 -21.38
N ALA A 116 -14.18 6.33 -21.06
CA ALA A 116 -14.55 6.78 -19.72
C ALA A 116 -15.93 6.25 -19.26
N SER A 117 -16.89 6.16 -20.17
CA SER A 117 -18.23 5.61 -19.90
C SER A 117 -18.17 4.12 -19.50
N ILE A 118 -17.32 3.33 -20.14
CA ILE A 118 -17.15 1.89 -19.84
C ILE A 118 -16.50 1.71 -18.47
N ARG A 119 -15.45 2.48 -18.14
CA ARG A 119 -14.85 2.49 -16.80
C ARG A 119 -15.85 2.90 -15.71
N ARG A 120 -16.73 3.87 -16.00
CA ARG A 120 -17.80 4.28 -15.08
C ARG A 120 -18.85 3.17 -14.87
N ILE A 121 -19.25 2.46 -15.94
CA ILE A 121 -20.13 1.29 -15.85
C ILE A 121 -19.53 0.22 -14.93
N GLN A 122 -18.27 -0.14 -15.16
CA GLN A 122 -17.55 -1.13 -14.35
C GLN A 122 -17.45 -0.71 -12.87
N SER A 123 -17.15 0.57 -12.60
CA SER A 123 -17.09 1.11 -11.24
C SER A 123 -18.43 1.04 -10.52
N LEU A 124 -19.53 1.47 -11.18
CA LEU A 124 -20.89 1.37 -10.62
C LEU A 124 -21.33 -0.09 -10.42
N ALA A 125 -20.92 -1.01 -11.30
CA ALA A 125 -21.22 -2.43 -11.16
C ALA A 125 -20.51 -3.07 -9.95
N VAL A 126 -19.23 -2.75 -9.73
CA VAL A 126 -18.48 -3.19 -8.55
C VAL A 126 -19.09 -2.61 -7.27
N GLN A 127 -19.49 -1.33 -7.28
CA GLN A 127 -20.17 -0.68 -6.16
C GLN A 127 -21.51 -1.36 -5.83
N ALA A 128 -22.33 -1.66 -6.84
CA ALA A 128 -23.62 -2.33 -6.66
C ALA A 128 -23.48 -3.76 -6.12
N ARG A 129 -22.48 -4.52 -6.58
CA ARG A 129 -22.10 -5.83 -6.01
C ARG A 129 -21.68 -5.69 -4.55
N GLY A 130 -20.78 -4.74 -4.26
CA GLY A 130 -20.28 -4.49 -2.90
C GLY A 130 -21.39 -4.20 -1.90
N TYR A 131 -22.40 -3.39 -2.25
CA TYR A 131 -23.56 -3.17 -1.38
C TYR A 131 -24.39 -4.44 -1.17
N ALA A 132 -24.65 -5.22 -2.23
CA ALA A 132 -25.39 -6.47 -2.12
C ALA A 132 -24.67 -7.51 -1.24
N ASP A 133 -23.34 -7.56 -1.32
CA ASP A 133 -22.52 -8.48 -0.50
C ASP A 133 -22.42 -8.01 0.96
N CYS A 134 -22.33 -6.70 1.23
CA CYS A 134 -22.47 -6.16 2.59
C CYS A 134 -23.81 -6.54 3.23
N ASP A 135 -24.92 -6.51 2.48
CA ASP A 135 -26.23 -6.93 2.97
C ASP A 135 -26.30 -8.45 3.24
N LYS A 136 -25.66 -9.28 2.41
CA LYS A 136 -25.54 -10.73 2.66
C LYS A 136 -24.75 -11.00 3.94
N LEU A 137 -23.59 -10.37 4.09
CA LEU A 137 -22.74 -10.48 5.29
C LEU A 137 -23.48 -10.02 6.55
N ARG A 138 -24.25 -8.92 6.47
CA ARG A 138 -25.05 -8.43 7.60
C ARG A 138 -26.17 -9.39 8.01
N LYS A 139 -26.77 -10.13 7.07
CA LYS A 139 -27.72 -11.21 7.39
C LYS A 139 -27.01 -12.39 8.06
N GLN A 140 -25.92 -12.88 7.46
CA GLN A 140 -25.11 -13.97 8.03
C GLN A 140 -24.60 -13.64 9.45
N HIS A 141 -24.21 -12.40 9.71
CA HIS A 141 -23.81 -11.93 11.04
C HIS A 141 -24.95 -12.08 12.05
N LYS A 142 -26.15 -11.59 11.73
CA LYS A 142 -27.34 -11.74 12.59
C LYS A 142 -27.73 -13.20 12.82
N ASP A 143 -27.60 -14.04 11.79
CA ASP A 143 -27.89 -15.47 11.88
C ASP A 143 -26.83 -16.24 12.71
N ASN A 144 -25.61 -15.70 12.81
CA ASN A 144 -24.56 -16.19 13.71
C ASN A 144 -24.80 -15.68 15.15
N GLU A 145 -25.03 -14.39 15.36
CA GLU A 145 -25.39 -13.81 16.67
C GLU A 145 -26.59 -14.53 17.30
N ALA A 146 -27.64 -14.81 16.52
CA ALA A 146 -28.82 -15.55 16.97
C ALA A 146 -28.53 -17.02 17.29
N ARG A 147 -27.49 -17.62 16.70
CA ARG A 147 -27.05 -19.00 16.96
C ARG A 147 -26.17 -19.06 18.22
N GLU A 148 -25.25 -18.12 18.37
CA GLU A 148 -24.40 -17.96 19.54
C GLU A 148 -25.23 -17.64 20.79
N ALA A 149 -26.22 -16.73 20.69
CA ALA A 149 -27.13 -16.44 21.79
C ALA A 149 -27.95 -17.68 22.24
N ARG A 150 -28.35 -18.56 21.31
CA ARG A 150 -29.00 -19.85 21.64
C ARG A 150 -28.02 -20.82 22.29
N TYR A 151 -26.80 -20.91 21.79
CA TYR A 151 -25.76 -21.78 22.34
C TYR A 151 -25.40 -21.37 23.77
N ASN A 152 -25.14 -20.07 23.99
CA ASN A 152 -24.82 -19.52 25.31
C ASN A 152 -25.96 -19.77 26.29
N LYS A 153 -27.21 -19.50 25.90
CA LYS A 153 -28.36 -19.80 26.77
C LYS A 153 -28.42 -21.28 27.19
N VAL A 154 -28.25 -22.21 26.24
CA VAL A 154 -28.24 -23.65 26.55
C VAL A 154 -27.07 -24.01 27.49
N HIS A 155 -25.92 -23.35 27.34
CA HIS A 155 -24.79 -23.53 28.23
C HIS A 155 -25.07 -23.00 29.64
N ASP A 156 -25.63 -21.80 29.76
CA ASP A 156 -26.04 -21.19 31.02
C ASP A 156 -27.08 -22.07 31.75
N ASP A 157 -28.11 -22.54 31.03
CA ASP A 157 -29.14 -23.46 31.55
C ASP A 157 -28.50 -24.76 32.11
N ILE A 158 -27.42 -25.28 31.51
CA ILE A 158 -26.68 -26.45 32.00
C ILE A 158 -25.87 -26.11 33.27
N MET A 159 -25.16 -24.98 33.27
CA MET A 159 -24.35 -24.54 34.42
C MET A 159 -25.22 -24.25 35.64
N GLU A 160 -26.41 -23.66 35.47
CA GLU A 160 -27.39 -23.48 36.54
C GLU A 160 -27.88 -24.83 37.10
N GLN A 161 -28.18 -25.81 36.23
CA GLN A 161 -28.58 -27.15 36.68
C GLN A 161 -27.47 -27.87 37.47
N GLU A 162 -26.20 -27.73 37.09
CA GLU A 162 -25.09 -28.29 37.86
C GLU A 162 -24.92 -27.60 39.22
N SER A 163 -25.03 -26.26 39.25
CA SER A 163 -25.02 -25.46 40.47
C SER A 163 -26.14 -25.89 41.45
N HIS A 164 -27.36 -26.08 40.94
CA HIS A 164 -28.49 -26.58 41.73
C HIS A 164 -28.24 -28.00 42.28
N LYS A 165 -27.76 -28.94 41.45
CA LYS A 165 -27.41 -30.30 41.89
C LYS A 165 -26.35 -30.32 42.99
N GLU A 166 -25.34 -29.45 42.89
CA GLU A 166 -24.30 -29.32 43.91
C GLU A 166 -24.83 -28.70 45.21
N LEU A 167 -25.73 -27.72 45.13
CA LEU A 167 -26.40 -27.13 46.28
C LEU A 167 -27.29 -28.17 47.00
N GLU A 168 -28.04 -28.98 46.25
CA GLU A 168 -28.81 -30.10 46.82
C GLU A 168 -27.94 -31.12 47.56
N ARG A 169 -26.79 -31.52 46.99
CA ARG A 169 -25.84 -32.42 47.67
C ARG A 169 -25.36 -31.83 49.00
N ARG A 170 -25.04 -30.53 49.02
CA ARG A 170 -24.63 -29.82 50.23
C ARG A 170 -25.76 -29.68 51.26
N ASN A 171 -27.01 -29.61 50.84
CA ASN A 171 -28.16 -29.62 51.74
C ASN A 171 -28.34 -31.00 52.37
N LYS A 172 -28.37 -32.07 51.57
CA LYS A 172 -28.46 -33.46 52.05
C LYS A 172 -27.32 -33.80 53.03
N ALA A 173 -26.09 -33.42 52.71
CA ALA A 173 -24.94 -33.59 53.61
C ALA A 173 -25.00 -32.76 54.91
N ARG A 174 -25.78 -31.67 54.95
CA ARG A 174 -26.08 -30.90 56.17
C ARG A 174 -27.18 -31.57 56.99
N GLU A 175 -28.25 -32.02 56.34
CA GLU A 175 -29.36 -32.77 56.95
C GLU A 175 -28.87 -34.07 57.60
N GLU A 176 -28.06 -34.88 56.90
CA GLU A 176 -27.43 -36.09 57.46
C GLU A 176 -26.59 -35.81 58.71
N LYS A 177 -25.87 -34.69 58.75
CA LYS A 177 -25.08 -34.28 59.92
C LYS A 177 -25.99 -33.87 61.09
N GLN A 178 -27.10 -33.19 60.80
CA GLN A 178 -28.10 -32.84 61.82
C GLN A 178 -28.78 -34.09 62.39
N ILE A 179 -29.16 -35.05 61.54
CA ILE A 179 -29.74 -36.34 61.97
C ILE A 179 -28.76 -37.08 62.89
N LYS A 180 -27.49 -37.25 62.48
CA LYS A 180 -26.45 -37.89 63.31
C LYS A 180 -26.20 -37.15 64.64
N ALA A 181 -26.31 -35.83 64.66
CA ALA A 181 -26.20 -35.05 65.89
C ALA A 181 -27.40 -35.24 66.83
N LEU A 182 -28.61 -35.40 66.29
CA LEU A 182 -29.81 -35.74 67.06
C LEU A 182 -29.75 -37.16 67.61
N GLU A 183 -29.31 -38.14 66.80
CA GLU A 183 -29.08 -39.52 67.25
C GLU A 183 -28.06 -39.58 68.40
N ALA A 184 -26.92 -38.89 68.26
CA ALA A 184 -25.91 -38.80 69.31
C ALA A 184 -26.42 -38.09 70.58
N ARG A 185 -27.27 -37.06 70.43
CA ARG A 185 -27.92 -36.40 71.56
C ARG A 185 -28.85 -37.36 72.30
N ASN A 186 -29.71 -38.08 71.58
CA ASN A 186 -30.66 -39.03 72.17
C ASN A 186 -29.91 -40.14 72.94
N ALA A 187 -28.83 -40.68 72.37
CA ALA A 187 -28.00 -41.67 73.05
C ALA A 187 -27.33 -41.15 74.34
N LEU A 188 -27.00 -39.86 74.41
CA LEU A 188 -26.51 -39.23 75.65
C LEU A 188 -27.63 -39.01 76.67
N GLU A 189 -28.83 -38.62 76.25
CA GLU A 189 -30.00 -38.53 77.12
C GLU A 189 -30.35 -39.90 77.74
N ASP A 190 -30.31 -40.98 76.95
CA ASP A 190 -30.49 -42.35 77.43
C ASP A 190 -29.43 -42.75 78.46
N GLN A 191 -28.14 -42.46 78.21
CA GLN A 191 -27.08 -42.72 79.19
C GLN A 191 -27.24 -41.92 80.49
N ILE A 192 -27.76 -40.69 80.42
CA ILE A 192 -28.06 -39.88 81.61
C ILE A 192 -29.20 -40.53 82.40
N ASN A 193 -30.26 -40.95 81.71
CA ASN A 193 -31.41 -41.63 82.32
C ASN A 193 -31.01 -42.96 82.99
N GLU A 194 -30.13 -43.75 82.36
CA GLU A 194 -29.56 -44.96 82.98
C GLU A 194 -28.74 -44.66 84.24
N ARG A 195 -27.90 -43.63 84.20
CA ARG A 195 -27.11 -43.22 85.38
C ARG A 195 -28.02 -42.75 86.53
N GLN A 196 -29.12 -42.07 86.23
CA GLN A 196 -30.11 -41.67 87.24
C GLN A 196 -30.79 -42.90 87.85
N LYS A 197 -31.23 -43.87 87.04
CA LYS A 197 -31.80 -45.14 87.53
C LYS A 197 -30.84 -45.90 88.46
N LYS A 198 -29.56 -45.98 88.09
CA LYS A 198 -28.51 -46.61 88.94
C LYS A 198 -28.34 -45.89 90.28
N LYS A 199 -28.32 -44.55 90.30
CA LYS A 199 -28.27 -43.77 91.54
C LYS A 199 -29.47 -44.04 92.45
N ILE A 200 -30.68 -44.10 91.89
CA ILE A 200 -31.89 -44.41 92.65
C ILE A 200 -31.76 -45.79 93.32
N TRP A 201 -31.34 -46.82 92.58
CA TRP A 201 -31.11 -48.15 93.16
C TRP A 201 -30.01 -48.18 94.24
N GLU A 202 -28.93 -47.40 94.09
CA GLU A 202 -27.90 -47.27 95.13
C GLU A 202 -28.43 -46.55 96.39
N GLU A 203 -29.30 -45.56 96.24
CA GLU A 203 -29.95 -44.84 97.35
C GLU A 203 -30.99 -45.72 98.06
N GLU A 204 -31.78 -46.49 97.31
CA GLU A 204 -32.70 -47.52 97.83
C GLU A 204 -31.95 -48.61 98.60
N ALA A 205 -30.83 -49.10 98.08
CA ALA A 205 -29.98 -50.07 98.76
C ALA A 205 -29.41 -49.52 100.07
N LYS A 206 -28.89 -48.29 100.07
CA LYS A 206 -28.42 -47.60 101.30
C LYS A 206 -29.55 -47.41 102.33
N ALA A 207 -30.77 -47.10 101.88
CA ALA A 207 -31.93 -46.98 102.77
C ALA A 207 -32.31 -48.31 103.42
N LEU A 208 -32.24 -49.42 102.67
CA LEU A 208 -32.45 -50.78 103.19
C LEU A 208 -31.35 -51.19 104.19
N GLU A 209 -30.09 -50.91 103.89
CA GLU A 209 -28.96 -51.14 104.82
C GLU A 209 -29.10 -50.30 106.10
N GLY A 210 -29.44 -49.02 105.97
CA GLY A 210 -29.70 -48.12 107.11
C GLY A 210 -30.84 -48.61 107.99
N SER A 211 -31.93 -49.09 107.39
CA SER A 211 -33.05 -49.72 108.11
C SER A 211 -32.62 -50.99 108.87
N ARG A 212 -31.81 -51.84 108.24
CA ARG A 212 -31.26 -53.06 108.85
C ARG A 212 -30.31 -52.75 110.01
N ILE A 213 -29.46 -51.74 109.86
CA ILE A 213 -28.56 -51.25 110.92
C ILE A 213 -29.38 -50.68 112.09
N LEU A 214 -30.43 -49.91 111.83
CA LEU A 214 -31.34 -49.40 112.87
C LEU A 214 -32.02 -50.53 113.66
N GLN A 215 -32.48 -51.59 112.98
CA GLN A 215 -33.03 -52.78 113.63
C GLN A 215 -32.00 -53.47 114.53
N MET A 216 -30.75 -53.61 114.06
CA MET A 216 -29.64 -54.18 114.83
C MET A 216 -29.29 -53.33 116.07
N TYR A 217 -29.32 -52.00 115.97
CA TYR A 217 -29.16 -51.12 117.14
C TYR A 217 -30.29 -51.28 118.15
N LYS A 218 -31.54 -51.46 117.71
CA LYS A 218 -32.68 -51.73 118.61
C LYS A 218 -32.54 -53.06 119.35
N THR A 219 -32.00 -54.11 118.71
CA THR A 219 -31.68 -55.37 119.40
C THR A 219 -30.54 -55.19 120.39
N TYR A 220 -29.47 -54.48 120.05
CA TYR A 220 -28.39 -54.19 121.00
C TYR A 220 -28.85 -53.33 122.19
N GLU A 221 -29.74 -52.35 122.00
CA GLU A 221 -30.33 -51.61 123.12
C GLU A 221 -31.13 -52.52 124.07
N ALA A 222 -31.86 -53.50 123.53
CA ALA A 222 -32.60 -54.46 124.34
C ALA A 222 -31.64 -55.38 125.12
N GLU A 223 -30.57 -55.85 124.48
CA GLU A 223 -29.51 -56.63 125.12
C GLU A 223 -28.77 -55.84 126.20
N GLU A 224 -28.39 -54.59 125.95
CA GLU A 224 -27.75 -53.71 126.95
C GLU A 224 -28.68 -53.44 128.14
N LYS A 225 -29.99 -53.27 127.93
CA LYS A 225 -30.97 -53.17 129.03
C LYS A 225 -31.02 -54.47 129.86
N VAL A 226 -30.76 -55.64 129.27
CA VAL A 226 -30.65 -56.93 130.00
C VAL A 226 -29.29 -57.05 130.71
N LYS A 227 -28.17 -56.70 130.05
CA LYS A 227 -26.82 -56.71 130.66
C LYS A 227 -26.72 -55.74 131.82
N ALA A 228 -27.28 -54.53 131.71
CA ALA A 228 -27.29 -53.53 132.77
C ALA A 228 -28.10 -53.99 133.99
N LYS A 229 -29.18 -54.78 133.82
CA LYS A 229 -29.89 -55.43 134.93
C LYS A 229 -29.00 -56.48 135.62
N LYS A 230 -28.40 -57.40 134.85
CA LYS A 230 -27.46 -58.40 135.37
C LYS A 230 -26.24 -57.78 136.06
N GLN A 231 -25.71 -56.67 135.54
CA GLN A 231 -24.62 -55.92 136.18
C GLN A 231 -25.08 -55.27 137.48
N ARG A 232 -26.28 -54.70 137.58
CA ARG A 232 -26.80 -54.17 138.86
C ARG A 232 -26.96 -55.27 139.92
N GLU A 233 -27.31 -56.48 139.50
CA GLU A 233 -27.37 -57.66 140.37
C GLU A 233 -25.96 -58.08 140.82
N SER A 234 -25.02 -58.29 139.88
CA SER A 234 -23.64 -58.66 140.24
C SER A 234 -22.86 -57.56 140.96
N VAL A 235 -23.18 -56.28 140.78
CA VAL A 235 -22.58 -55.18 141.53
C VAL A 235 -23.04 -55.19 142.99
N LYS A 236 -24.28 -55.60 143.30
CA LYS A 236 -24.68 -55.82 144.70
C LYS A 236 -23.88 -56.94 145.36
N GLU A 237 -23.67 -58.05 144.65
CA GLU A 237 -22.87 -59.18 145.14
C GLU A 237 -21.39 -58.83 145.29
N ASN A 238 -20.81 -58.17 144.27
CA ASN A 238 -19.41 -57.72 144.29
C ASN A 238 -19.16 -56.63 145.34
N LEU A 239 -20.12 -55.74 145.64
CA LEU A 239 -19.95 -54.76 146.71
C LEU A 239 -19.74 -55.44 148.06
N ALA A 240 -20.46 -56.54 148.32
CA ALA A 240 -20.26 -57.35 149.52
C ALA A 240 -18.87 -58.01 149.57
N GLN A 241 -18.32 -58.45 148.44
CA GLN A 241 -16.97 -59.03 148.35
C GLN A 241 -15.85 -57.97 148.38
N VAL A 242 -16.08 -56.79 147.82
CA VAL A 242 -15.10 -55.68 147.82
C VAL A 242 -14.92 -55.13 149.23
N CYS A 243 -15.98 -55.05 150.04
CA CYS A 243 -15.85 -54.77 151.47
C CYS A 243 -14.88 -55.74 152.16
N GLN A 244 -14.92 -57.05 151.85
CA GLN A 244 -14.00 -58.04 152.44
C GLN A 244 -12.55 -57.97 151.94
N THR A 245 -12.30 -57.37 150.77
CA THR A 245 -10.96 -57.39 150.12
C THR A 245 -10.21 -56.06 150.18
N ASN A 246 -10.92 -54.93 150.31
CA ASN A 246 -10.29 -53.61 150.48
C ASN A 246 -9.57 -53.50 151.84
N ASP A 247 -10.10 -54.17 152.87
CA ASP A 247 -9.44 -54.40 154.16
C ASP A 247 -8.08 -55.11 154.03
N ARG A 248 -7.86 -55.85 152.94
CA ARG A 248 -6.66 -56.65 152.68
C ARG A 248 -5.60 -55.89 151.89
N LEU A 249 -5.99 -55.11 150.87
CA LEU A 249 -5.08 -54.53 149.87
C LEU A 249 -4.32 -53.27 150.34
N ARG A 250 -4.78 -52.61 151.42
CA ARG A 250 -4.05 -51.49 152.06
C ARG A 250 -2.64 -51.86 152.55
N SER A 251 -2.32 -53.15 152.64
CA SER A 251 -1.05 -53.67 153.17
C SER A 251 0.15 -53.68 152.21
N LEU A 252 -0.02 -53.55 150.88
CA LEU A 252 1.03 -53.97 149.91
C LEU A 252 1.72 -52.88 149.06
N LYS A 253 1.12 -51.71 148.85
CA LYS A 253 1.40 -50.90 147.63
C LYS A 253 2.66 -50.00 147.62
N ALA A 254 3.57 -50.11 148.59
CA ALA A 254 4.54 -49.04 148.91
C ALA A 254 5.94 -49.10 148.22
N ALA A 255 6.13 -49.78 147.07
CA ALA A 255 7.47 -50.34 146.73
C ALA A 255 8.19 -50.00 145.38
N GLU A 256 7.57 -49.56 144.27
CA GLU A 256 8.06 -49.94 142.90
C GLU A 256 8.68 -48.85 141.97
N ILE A 257 8.80 -47.56 142.33
CA ILE A 257 8.68 -46.45 141.33
C ILE A 257 9.94 -46.01 140.49
N GLU A 258 11.17 -46.46 140.75
CA GLU A 258 12.38 -45.61 140.51
C GLU A 258 13.18 -45.65 139.16
N ARG A 259 12.90 -46.48 138.13
CA ARG A 259 14.01 -47.04 137.28
C ARG A 259 14.30 -46.59 135.80
N ARG A 260 13.78 -45.50 135.19
CA ARG A 260 13.42 -45.54 133.72
C ARG A 260 13.81 -44.44 132.66
N LYS A 261 14.96 -43.71 132.64
CA LYS A 261 15.08 -42.39 131.90
C LYS A 261 16.27 -41.99 130.93
N TYR A 262 17.09 -42.85 130.27
CA TYR A 262 18.43 -42.40 129.78
C TYR A 262 18.80 -42.28 128.24
N GLU A 263 18.05 -42.73 127.22
CA GLU A 263 18.70 -43.34 126.01
C GLU A 263 18.67 -42.66 124.57
N GLU A 264 18.29 -41.39 124.34
CA GLU A 264 17.62 -40.99 123.04
C GLU A 264 18.33 -40.31 121.80
N SER A 265 19.60 -39.85 121.78
CA SER A 265 19.90 -38.52 121.13
C SER A 265 20.48 -38.31 119.69
N MET A 266 21.17 -39.24 119.01
CA MET A 266 22.39 -38.88 118.21
C MET A 266 22.35 -38.56 116.66
N ALA A 267 21.22 -38.48 115.94
CA ALA A 267 21.19 -38.89 114.51
C ALA A 267 21.13 -37.86 113.30
N ARG A 268 21.48 -36.56 113.39
CA ARG A 268 20.92 -35.51 112.46
C ARG A 268 21.74 -34.82 111.32
N ALA A 269 23.00 -35.13 110.99
CA ALA A 269 23.89 -34.11 110.35
C ALA A 269 24.30 -34.16 108.83
N PHE A 270 23.91 -35.12 107.98
CA PHE A 270 24.69 -35.47 106.75
C PHE A 270 24.35 -34.78 105.38
N LEU A 271 23.19 -34.15 105.17
CA LEU A 271 22.59 -34.08 103.81
C LEU A 271 22.87 -32.86 102.87
N HIS A 272 23.67 -31.85 103.26
CA HIS A 272 23.54 -30.49 102.67
C HIS A 272 24.39 -30.08 101.43
N ARG A 273 25.21 -30.96 100.79
CA ARG A 273 26.40 -30.50 100.02
C ARG A 273 26.37 -30.54 98.47
N LYS A 274 25.29 -30.95 97.79
CA LYS A 274 25.38 -31.44 96.38
C LYS A 274 24.73 -30.61 95.23
N ALA A 275 24.40 -29.33 95.42
CA ALA A 275 23.40 -28.64 94.57
C ALA A 275 23.88 -27.46 93.69
N ALA A 276 25.19 -27.31 93.38
CA ALA A 276 25.73 -26.01 92.92
C ALA A 276 26.44 -25.96 91.54
N GLU A 277 26.35 -26.99 90.67
CA GLU A 277 27.33 -27.17 89.58
C GLU A 277 26.83 -26.99 88.11
N GLU A 278 25.52 -26.92 87.83
CA GLU A 278 25.03 -27.03 86.43
C GLU A 278 24.76 -25.72 85.66
N GLU A 279 24.73 -24.54 86.29
CA GLU A 279 24.12 -23.33 85.69
C GLU A 279 24.96 -22.61 84.61
N ALA A 280 26.23 -22.99 84.39
CA ALA A 280 27.21 -22.16 83.67
C ALA A 280 27.24 -22.28 82.12
N ARG A 281 26.51 -23.22 81.50
CA ARG A 281 26.88 -23.72 80.14
C ARG A 281 26.08 -23.22 78.91
N GLN A 282 25.11 -22.31 79.05
CA GLN A 282 24.19 -21.96 77.94
C GLN A 282 24.41 -20.59 77.25
N ASN A 283 25.18 -19.66 77.82
CA ASN A 283 25.19 -18.26 77.35
C ASN A 283 26.07 -17.96 76.11
N GLU A 284 26.94 -18.86 75.64
CA GLU A 284 27.94 -18.53 74.60
C GLU A 284 27.45 -18.61 73.14
N LYS A 285 26.28 -19.19 72.85
CA LYS A 285 25.92 -19.57 71.45
C LYS A 285 25.20 -18.51 70.61
N ILE A 286 24.85 -17.35 71.17
CA ILE A 286 23.90 -16.41 70.53
C ILE A 286 24.58 -15.28 69.73
N GLU A 287 25.84 -14.93 70.00
CA GLU A 287 26.47 -13.75 69.38
C GLU A 287 27.05 -13.98 67.97
N LEU A 288 27.34 -15.22 67.59
CA LEU A 288 28.16 -15.53 66.40
C LEU A 288 27.45 -15.26 65.04
N GLN A 289 26.14 -15.00 65.03
CA GLN A 289 25.33 -15.02 63.81
C GLN A 289 25.05 -13.64 63.19
N LYS A 290 25.24 -12.54 63.92
CA LYS A 290 24.93 -11.17 63.44
C LYS A 290 26.01 -10.52 62.54
N VAL A 291 27.21 -11.10 62.46
CA VAL A 291 28.37 -10.51 61.76
C VAL A 291 28.40 -10.82 60.24
N LYS A 292 27.52 -11.70 59.74
CA LYS A 292 27.59 -12.19 58.35
C LYS A 292 26.83 -11.33 57.34
N ASP A 293 25.76 -10.65 57.75
CA ASP A 293 24.83 -10.01 56.82
C ASP A 293 25.28 -8.61 56.33
N GLU A 294 26.13 -7.91 57.09
CA GLU A 294 26.65 -6.59 56.72
C GLU A 294 27.62 -6.59 55.52
N LYS A 295 28.14 -7.76 55.14
CA LYS A 295 29.13 -7.87 54.04
C LYS A 295 28.49 -7.95 52.65
N PHE A 296 27.22 -8.34 52.54
CA PHE A 296 26.54 -8.52 51.24
C PHE A 296 26.14 -7.16 50.62
N ALA A 297 25.68 -6.21 51.45
CA ALA A 297 25.21 -4.90 50.99
C ALA A 297 26.28 -4.03 50.28
N LYS A 298 27.57 -4.23 50.60
CA LYS A 298 28.68 -3.45 50.00
C LYS A 298 29.08 -3.89 48.58
N LEU A 299 28.56 -5.03 48.08
CA LEU A 299 28.89 -5.54 46.76
C LEU A 299 28.08 -4.87 45.63
N CYS A 300 26.78 -4.60 45.87
CA CYS A 300 25.90 -3.98 44.87
C CYS A 300 26.32 -2.54 44.51
N ALA A 301 26.88 -1.78 45.46
CA ALA A 301 27.37 -0.42 45.22
C ALA A 301 28.55 -0.33 44.22
N LYS A 302 29.23 -1.44 43.92
CA LYS A 302 30.35 -1.46 42.95
C LYS A 302 29.92 -1.56 41.49
N GLN A 303 28.71 -2.05 41.19
CA GLN A 303 28.24 -2.20 39.81
C GLN A 303 27.80 -0.87 39.16
N GLN A 304 27.43 0.15 39.95
CA GLN A 304 27.07 1.47 39.42
C GLN A 304 28.21 2.13 38.61
N LYS A 305 29.48 1.81 38.92
CA LYS A 305 30.67 2.32 38.21
C LYS A 305 30.89 1.73 36.81
N SER A 306 30.14 0.70 36.39
CA SER A 306 30.26 0.19 35.01
C SER A 306 29.49 1.02 33.98
N SER A 307 28.60 1.93 34.42
CA SER A 307 27.82 2.81 33.53
C SER A 307 28.65 3.93 32.88
N ASP A 308 29.83 4.25 33.43
CA ASP A 308 30.73 5.29 32.92
C ASP A 308 31.47 4.90 31.62
N THR A 309 31.21 3.70 31.07
CA THR A 309 31.91 3.21 29.87
C THR A 309 31.20 3.53 28.54
N ARG A 310 29.95 4.02 28.57
CA ARG A 310 29.21 4.42 27.36
C ARG A 310 29.45 5.85 26.90
N SER A 311 29.98 6.73 27.75
CA SER A 311 30.30 8.13 27.40
C SER A 311 31.57 8.25 26.54
N PHE A 312 32.40 7.21 26.45
CA PHE A 312 33.69 7.23 25.76
C PHE A 312 33.59 6.83 24.26
N GLU A 313 32.47 6.28 23.81
CA GLU A 313 32.32 5.80 22.42
C GLU A 313 31.83 6.90 21.46
N ASP A 314 31.11 7.92 21.95
CA ASP A 314 30.64 9.04 21.12
C ASP A 314 31.78 10.04 20.79
N GLU A 315 32.81 10.18 21.62
CA GLU A 315 33.94 11.09 21.34
C GLU A 315 34.75 10.69 20.09
N LYS A 316 34.81 9.39 19.78
CA LYS A 316 35.50 8.87 18.58
C LYS A 316 34.76 9.13 17.27
N ARG A 317 33.47 9.50 17.30
CA ARG A 317 32.69 9.79 16.09
C ARG A 317 32.99 11.18 15.52
N ALA A 318 33.30 12.16 16.39
CA ALA A 318 33.56 13.54 15.98
C ALA A 318 34.87 13.72 15.17
N LYS A 319 35.94 13.00 15.53
CA LYS A 319 37.28 13.20 14.94
C LYS A 319 37.37 12.78 13.45
N ARG A 320 36.58 11.81 12.99
CA ARG A 320 36.58 11.36 11.58
C ARG A 320 35.92 12.32 10.58
N ALA A 321 35.12 13.28 11.04
CA ALA A 321 34.44 14.23 10.16
C ALA A 321 35.37 15.36 9.67
N TYR A 322 36.44 15.65 10.42
CA TYR A 322 37.33 16.79 10.17
C TYR A 322 38.34 16.52 9.04
N GLU A 323 38.89 15.30 8.99
CA GLU A 323 39.91 14.89 8.00
C GLU A 323 39.38 14.85 6.55
N ALA A 324 38.07 14.61 6.37
CA ALA A 324 37.44 14.56 5.05
C ALA A 324 37.32 15.93 4.35
N MET A 325 37.43 17.04 5.10
CA MET A 325 37.31 18.39 4.55
C MET A 325 38.62 18.86 3.87
N GLU A 326 39.78 18.51 4.43
CA GLU A 326 41.06 19.10 4.04
C GLU A 326 41.52 18.69 2.63
N MET A 327 41.28 17.42 2.26
CA MET A 327 41.67 16.87 0.95
C MET A 327 40.98 17.54 -0.24
N ARG A 328 39.86 18.22 -0.03
CA ARG A 328 39.07 18.86 -1.10
C ARG A 328 39.61 20.20 -1.57
N LEU A 329 40.42 20.89 -0.75
CA LEU A 329 40.97 22.20 -1.12
C LEU A 329 42.13 22.10 -2.13
N ARG A 330 43.04 21.14 -1.93
CA ARG A 330 44.33 21.08 -2.64
C ARG A 330 44.19 20.84 -4.15
N HIS A 331 43.13 20.16 -4.59
CA HIS A 331 42.89 19.88 -6.02
C HIS A 331 42.54 21.14 -6.85
N LYS A 332 42.11 22.24 -6.22
CA LYS A 332 41.60 23.43 -6.93
C LYS A 332 42.70 24.33 -7.50
N GLU A 333 43.91 24.28 -6.97
CA GLU A 333 45.00 25.22 -7.31
C GLU A 333 45.78 24.85 -8.57
N GLU A 334 45.80 23.57 -8.97
CA GLU A 334 46.63 23.10 -10.09
C GLU A 334 46.10 23.54 -11.48
N LEU A 335 44.78 23.62 -11.64
CA LEU A 335 44.12 23.94 -12.92
C LEU A 335 44.45 25.34 -13.44
N GLN A 336 44.57 26.34 -12.56
CA GLN A 336 44.75 27.76 -12.95
C GLN A 336 46.13 28.07 -13.54
N LYS A 337 47.07 27.11 -13.55
CA LYS A 337 48.45 27.31 -13.97
C LYS A 337 48.69 27.03 -15.47
N GLN A 338 47.77 26.33 -16.14
CA GLN A 338 47.95 25.91 -17.54
C GLN A 338 47.52 26.98 -18.56
N GLU A 339 46.39 27.66 -18.34
CA GLU A 339 45.77 28.61 -19.29
C GLU A 339 46.66 29.78 -19.72
N LYS A 340 47.68 30.13 -18.94
CA LYS A 340 48.54 31.31 -19.19
C LYS A 340 49.61 31.13 -20.26
N ARG A 341 49.81 29.94 -20.83
CA ARG A 341 50.89 29.68 -21.81
C ARG A 341 50.49 29.86 -23.28
N GLU A 342 49.22 29.73 -23.63
CA GLU A 342 48.79 29.57 -25.04
C GLU A 342 48.61 30.90 -25.79
N SER A 343 48.50 32.03 -25.10
CA SER A 343 48.15 33.32 -25.70
C SER A 343 49.30 34.04 -26.43
N LEU A 344 50.56 33.73 -26.11
CA LEU A 344 51.72 34.53 -26.53
C LEU A 344 52.23 34.25 -27.96
N GLN A 345 51.92 33.11 -28.57
CA GLN A 345 52.51 32.73 -29.86
C GLN A 345 51.85 33.40 -31.08
N ARG A 346 50.62 33.89 -30.98
CA ARG A 346 49.82 34.31 -32.16
C ARG A 346 50.17 35.67 -32.78
N LEU A 347 51.06 36.46 -32.17
CA LEU A 347 51.23 37.88 -32.53
C LEU A 347 52.39 38.17 -33.50
N SER A 348 53.16 37.15 -33.91
CA SER A 348 54.46 37.34 -34.58
C SER A 348 54.41 37.32 -36.10
N ASP A 349 53.43 36.66 -36.71
CA ASP A 349 53.51 36.26 -38.13
C ASP A 349 53.04 37.37 -39.10
N ASP A 350 52.17 38.28 -38.66
CA ASP A 350 51.41 39.20 -39.53
C ASP A 350 52.22 40.31 -40.25
N ARG A 351 53.50 40.53 -39.90
CA ARG A 351 54.16 41.83 -40.18
C ARG A 351 55.07 41.87 -41.41
N THR A 352 55.46 40.72 -41.94
CA THR A 352 56.48 40.61 -43.00
C THR A 352 55.92 40.84 -44.41
N GLU A 353 54.62 40.62 -44.62
CA GLU A 353 54.00 40.55 -45.94
C GLU A 353 53.81 41.92 -46.63
N GLN A 354 53.89 43.03 -45.88
CA GLN A 354 53.34 44.32 -46.31
C GLN A 354 54.16 45.08 -47.37
N ILE A 355 55.46 44.79 -47.53
CA ILE A 355 56.41 45.74 -48.15
C ILE A 355 56.65 45.50 -49.65
N GLN A 356 56.79 44.24 -50.09
CA GLN A 356 57.12 43.88 -51.48
C GLN A 356 56.03 44.32 -52.49
N PHE A 357 54.87 44.68 -51.98
CA PHE A 357 53.66 45.02 -52.70
C PHE A 357 53.72 46.33 -53.52
N ARG A 358 54.53 47.32 -53.11
CA ARG A 358 54.36 48.71 -53.58
C ARG A 358 55.04 49.10 -54.90
N GLN A 359 56.13 48.44 -55.30
CA GLN A 359 56.94 48.90 -56.46
C GLN A 359 56.44 48.41 -57.82
N ALA A 360 55.86 47.21 -57.90
CA ALA A 360 55.30 46.66 -59.14
C ALA A 360 53.99 47.34 -59.62
N LEU A 361 53.70 48.55 -59.15
CA LEU A 361 52.45 49.28 -59.39
C LEU A 361 52.58 50.35 -60.47
N ARG A 362 53.72 51.06 -60.59
CA ARG A 362 53.80 52.30 -61.40
C ARG A 362 53.95 52.11 -62.90
N ASP A 363 54.85 51.26 -63.37
CA ASP A 363 55.05 51.11 -64.82
C ASP A 363 53.85 50.45 -65.51
N ARG A 364 53.00 49.76 -64.74
CA ARG A 364 51.68 49.30 -65.20
C ARG A 364 50.72 50.46 -65.54
N GLU A 365 50.89 51.66 -64.98
CA GLU A 365 49.91 52.75 -65.09
C GLU A 365 49.83 53.33 -66.51
N LYS A 366 50.94 53.42 -67.26
CA LYS A 366 50.96 54.06 -68.60
C LYS A 366 50.49 53.14 -69.74
N ASP A 367 50.92 51.88 -69.74
CA ASP A 367 50.36 50.90 -70.67
C ASP A 367 48.86 50.66 -70.36
N ALA A 368 48.46 50.81 -69.09
CA ALA A 368 47.05 50.83 -68.72
C ALA A 368 46.28 51.99 -69.35
N GLU A 369 46.81 53.21 -69.52
CA GLU A 369 46.07 54.36 -70.11
C GLU A 369 45.70 54.17 -71.60
N ASN A 370 46.63 53.72 -72.43
CA ASN A 370 46.36 53.50 -73.85
C ASN A 370 45.50 52.26 -74.09
N MET A 371 45.68 51.23 -73.26
CA MET A 371 44.72 50.13 -73.17
C MET A 371 43.35 50.66 -72.72
N LEU A 372 43.27 51.48 -71.67
CA LEU A 372 42.05 52.07 -71.11
C LEU A 372 41.21 52.80 -72.15
N ASN A 373 41.80 53.56 -73.07
CA ASN A 373 41.01 54.31 -74.06
C ASN A 373 40.38 53.42 -75.14
N LYS A 374 41.13 52.44 -75.67
CA LYS A 374 40.54 51.44 -76.60
C LYS A 374 39.56 50.54 -75.87
N LEU A 375 39.94 50.10 -74.67
CA LEU A 375 39.10 49.33 -73.76
C LEU A 375 37.86 50.14 -73.37
N SER A 376 37.89 51.47 -73.27
CA SER A 376 36.73 52.32 -72.95
C SER A 376 35.67 52.24 -74.03
N LEU A 377 36.00 52.51 -75.30
CA LEU A 377 35.05 52.39 -76.41
C LEU A 377 34.52 50.95 -76.58
N ASP A 378 35.39 49.96 -76.43
CA ASP A 378 34.99 48.55 -76.43
C ASP A 378 34.12 48.21 -75.21
N MET A 379 34.36 48.83 -74.06
CA MET A 379 33.59 48.66 -72.82
C MET A 379 32.27 49.40 -72.87
N GLU A 380 32.15 50.55 -73.53
CA GLU A 380 30.87 51.23 -73.79
C GLU A 380 29.99 50.40 -74.73
N LYS A 381 30.57 49.91 -75.84
CA LYS A 381 29.86 49.02 -76.77
C LYS A 381 29.48 47.69 -76.10
N LYS A 382 30.39 47.11 -75.31
CA LYS A 382 30.09 45.93 -74.47
C LYS A 382 29.12 46.27 -73.34
N ALA A 383 29.10 47.48 -72.79
CA ALA A 383 28.19 47.90 -71.73
C ALA A 383 26.77 48.09 -72.26
N LEU A 384 26.58 48.72 -73.42
CA LEU A 384 25.29 48.79 -74.09
C LEU A 384 24.78 47.39 -74.48
N GLN A 385 25.64 46.53 -75.04
CA GLN A 385 25.26 45.14 -75.31
C GLN A 385 24.98 44.33 -74.05
N LYS A 386 25.73 44.56 -72.95
CA LYS A 386 25.47 43.97 -71.63
C LYS A 386 24.13 44.48 -71.10
N GLN A 387 23.88 45.78 -71.06
CA GLN A 387 22.60 46.38 -70.65
C GLN A 387 21.42 45.82 -71.44
N VAL A 388 21.50 45.71 -72.77
CA VAL A 388 20.41 45.11 -73.57
C VAL A 388 20.24 43.61 -73.27
N LYS A 389 21.33 42.85 -73.12
CA LYS A 389 21.27 41.43 -72.72
C LYS A 389 20.78 41.25 -71.28
N GLU A 390 21.11 42.19 -70.41
CA GLU A 390 20.77 42.20 -68.98
C GLU A 390 19.32 42.60 -68.79
N ILE A 391 18.81 43.62 -69.48
CA ILE A 391 17.37 43.95 -69.52
C ILE A 391 16.57 42.75 -70.07
N LYS A 392 17.02 42.11 -71.16
CA LYS A 392 16.36 40.89 -71.67
C LYS A 392 16.43 39.72 -70.69
N SER A 393 17.57 39.52 -70.02
CA SER A 393 17.76 38.51 -68.98
C SER A 393 16.90 38.79 -67.74
N GLN A 394 16.79 40.05 -67.33
CA GLN A 394 15.91 40.50 -66.24
C GLN A 394 14.44 40.30 -66.61
N GLN A 395 14.02 40.62 -67.84
CA GLN A 395 12.67 40.34 -68.34
C GLN A 395 12.38 38.84 -68.36
N GLN A 396 13.29 38.01 -68.89
CA GLN A 396 13.14 36.55 -68.87
C GLN A 396 13.07 35.99 -67.44
N ARG A 397 13.94 36.47 -66.53
CA ARG A 397 13.90 36.13 -65.09
C ARG A 397 12.58 36.55 -64.43
N GLN A 398 12.05 37.73 -64.78
CA GLN A 398 10.75 38.20 -64.26
C GLN A 398 9.59 37.36 -64.79
N VAL A 399 9.61 36.93 -66.05
CA VAL A 399 8.61 36.01 -66.61
C VAL A 399 8.70 34.65 -65.94
N SER A 400 9.88 34.02 -65.87
CA SER A 400 10.04 32.72 -65.20
C SER A 400 9.72 32.79 -63.71
N TYR A 401 10.02 33.90 -63.04
CA TYR A 401 9.63 34.12 -61.64
C TYR A 401 8.11 34.28 -61.47
N ARG A 402 7.42 34.96 -62.40
CA ARG A 402 5.95 35.04 -62.41
C ARG A 402 5.30 33.69 -62.65
N GLU A 403 5.83 32.89 -63.57
CA GLU A 403 5.38 31.52 -63.85
C GLU A 403 5.56 30.65 -62.58
N GLN A 404 6.76 30.65 -61.98
CA GLN A 404 7.02 29.94 -60.72
C GLN A 404 6.11 30.41 -59.57
N LEU A 405 5.83 31.71 -59.47
CA LEU A 405 4.93 32.25 -58.45
C LEU A 405 3.48 31.82 -58.70
N GLN A 406 3.04 31.76 -59.97
CA GLN A 406 1.71 31.25 -60.33
C GLN A 406 1.58 29.75 -60.05
N GLU A 407 2.62 28.96 -60.35
CA GLU A 407 2.69 27.54 -59.99
C GLU A 407 2.66 27.35 -58.46
N GLN A 408 3.39 28.16 -57.70
CA GLN A 408 3.36 28.14 -56.22
C GLN A 408 1.96 28.45 -55.69
N ILE A 409 1.32 29.54 -56.16
CA ILE A 409 -0.06 29.89 -55.78
C ILE A 409 -1.05 28.77 -56.13
N HIS A 410 -0.91 28.16 -57.31
CA HIS A 410 -1.75 27.03 -57.72
C HIS A 410 -1.55 25.80 -56.81
N ASN A 411 -0.30 25.42 -56.55
CA ASN A 411 0.04 24.30 -55.67
C ASN A 411 -0.41 24.54 -54.22
N ASP A 412 -0.29 25.76 -53.72
CA ASP A 412 -0.75 26.14 -52.38
C ASP A 412 -2.28 26.11 -52.27
N THR A 413 -3.02 26.61 -53.27
CA THR A 413 -4.49 26.52 -53.28
C THR A 413 -4.97 25.07 -53.36
N LEU A 414 -4.30 24.23 -54.16
CA LEU A 414 -4.59 22.79 -54.25
C LEU A 414 -4.27 22.06 -52.94
N SER A 415 -3.14 22.38 -52.31
CA SER A 415 -2.74 21.85 -50.99
C SER A 415 -3.71 22.26 -49.88
N GLN A 416 -4.16 23.52 -49.87
CA GLN A 416 -5.21 23.98 -48.93
C GLN A 416 -6.55 23.26 -49.16
N HIS A 417 -6.93 23.03 -50.41
CA HIS A 417 -8.16 22.29 -50.73
C HIS A 417 -8.08 20.82 -50.28
N GLN A 418 -6.94 20.17 -50.48
CA GLN A 418 -6.71 18.80 -50.00
C GLN A 418 -6.70 18.73 -48.47
N LYS A 419 -6.06 19.69 -47.78
CA LYS A 419 -6.07 19.77 -46.31
C LYS A 419 -7.49 19.88 -45.77
N LYS A 420 -8.32 20.78 -46.32
CA LYS A 420 -9.74 20.91 -45.92
C LYS A 420 -10.53 19.62 -46.12
N GLN A 421 -10.37 18.96 -47.28
CA GLN A 421 -11.02 17.66 -47.53
C GLN A 421 -10.58 16.60 -46.51
N MET A 422 -9.29 16.57 -46.14
CA MET A 422 -8.78 15.65 -45.12
C MET A 422 -9.29 16.01 -43.72
N GLU A 423 -9.45 17.30 -43.39
CA GLU A 423 -10.06 17.78 -42.15
C GLU A 423 -11.53 17.34 -42.04
N ASP A 424 -12.33 17.49 -43.11
CA ASP A 424 -13.73 17.05 -43.18
C ASP A 424 -13.85 15.52 -43.02
N VAL A 425 -12.99 14.75 -43.69
CA VAL A 425 -12.92 13.28 -43.56
C VAL A 425 -12.50 12.86 -42.14
N ASN A 426 -11.53 13.56 -41.53
CA ASN A 426 -11.12 13.29 -40.15
C ASN A 426 -12.23 13.64 -39.14
N ALA A 427 -12.99 14.72 -39.38
CA ALA A 427 -14.11 15.12 -38.53
C ALA A 427 -15.26 14.09 -38.59
N THR A 428 -15.66 13.66 -39.78
CA THR A 428 -16.68 12.60 -39.96
C THR A 428 -16.22 11.25 -39.42
N TYR A 429 -14.94 10.88 -39.58
CA TYR A 429 -14.36 9.70 -38.94
C TYR A 429 -14.39 9.79 -37.41
N GLY A 430 -14.04 10.95 -36.84
CA GLY A 430 -14.13 11.22 -35.41
C GLY A 430 -15.56 11.08 -34.87
N GLN A 431 -16.55 11.58 -35.61
CA GLN A 431 -17.97 11.39 -35.31
C GLN A 431 -18.37 9.90 -35.36
N LYS A 432 -18.05 9.16 -36.45
CA LYS A 432 -18.32 7.72 -36.54
C LYS A 432 -17.71 6.94 -35.36
N LYS A 433 -16.45 7.24 -35.00
CA LYS A 433 -15.76 6.63 -33.86
C LYS A 433 -16.48 6.90 -32.55
N HIS A 434 -16.82 8.17 -32.27
CA HIS A 434 -17.53 8.54 -31.05
C HIS A 434 -18.90 7.87 -30.94
N VAL A 435 -19.67 7.84 -32.04
CA VAL A 435 -20.97 7.14 -32.08
C VAL A 435 -20.79 5.64 -31.80
N LYS A 436 -19.80 4.98 -32.40
CA LYS A 436 -19.48 3.56 -32.15
C LYS A 436 -19.16 3.32 -30.67
N GLU A 437 -18.30 4.14 -30.07
CA GLU A 437 -17.95 4.04 -28.64
C GLU A 437 -19.17 4.19 -27.74
N CYS A 438 -20.08 5.11 -28.04
CA CYS A 438 -21.32 5.30 -27.29
C CYS A 438 -22.30 4.12 -27.43
N ILE A 439 -22.44 3.53 -28.62
CA ILE A 439 -23.27 2.33 -28.84
C ILE A 439 -22.69 1.13 -28.08
N ILE A 440 -21.38 0.91 -28.14
CA ILE A 440 -20.71 -0.17 -27.41
C ILE A 440 -20.87 0.03 -25.91
N ALA A 441 -20.64 1.24 -25.40
CA ALA A 441 -20.82 1.53 -23.98
C ALA A 441 -22.28 1.29 -23.52
N GLU A 442 -23.29 1.60 -24.34
CA GLU A 442 -24.70 1.36 -24.02
C GLU A 442 -25.02 -0.14 -23.98
N LYS A 443 -24.47 -0.93 -24.89
CA LYS A 443 -24.58 -2.40 -24.85
C LYS A 443 -23.88 -3.00 -23.63
N VAL A 444 -22.67 -2.55 -23.31
CA VAL A 444 -21.93 -2.94 -22.10
C VAL A 444 -22.75 -2.60 -20.85
N ARG A 445 -23.43 -1.44 -20.82
CA ARG A 445 -24.31 -1.05 -19.71
C ARG A 445 -25.49 -2.02 -19.54
N GLN A 446 -26.17 -2.37 -20.63
CA GLN A 446 -27.31 -3.28 -20.62
C GLN A 446 -26.90 -4.71 -20.19
N ASP A 447 -25.87 -5.28 -20.81
CA ASP A 447 -25.30 -6.58 -20.45
C ASP A 447 -24.80 -6.62 -18.99
N THR A 448 -24.16 -5.56 -18.51
CA THR A 448 -23.74 -5.45 -17.10
C THR A 448 -24.95 -5.44 -16.15
N ILE A 449 -26.02 -4.71 -16.48
CA ILE A 449 -27.27 -4.72 -15.70
C ILE A 449 -27.89 -6.12 -15.67
N GLU A 450 -27.88 -6.86 -16.79
CA GLU A 450 -28.37 -8.24 -16.84
C GLU A 450 -27.51 -9.22 -16.03
N LYS A 451 -26.18 -9.10 -16.09
CA LYS A 451 -25.24 -9.89 -15.28
C LYS A 451 -25.49 -9.66 -13.78
N LEU A 452 -25.62 -8.40 -13.35
CA LEU A 452 -25.93 -8.06 -11.95
C LEU A 452 -27.32 -8.56 -11.49
N ARG A 453 -28.31 -8.57 -12.39
CA ARG A 453 -29.62 -9.18 -12.12
C ARG A 453 -29.54 -10.69 -11.94
N LYS A 454 -28.77 -11.40 -12.78
CA LYS A 454 -28.50 -12.85 -12.64
C LYS A 454 -27.78 -13.17 -11.31
N GLU A 455 -26.98 -12.24 -10.80
CA GLU A 455 -26.30 -12.31 -9.50
C GLU A 455 -27.20 -11.94 -8.29
N ASN A 456 -28.49 -11.65 -8.52
CA ASN A 456 -29.46 -11.22 -7.52
C ASN A 456 -29.09 -9.91 -6.79
N VAL A 457 -28.40 -8.99 -7.46
CA VAL A 457 -28.16 -7.63 -6.93
C VAL A 457 -29.48 -6.86 -6.87
N PRO A 458 -29.87 -6.29 -5.71
CA PRO A 458 -31.10 -5.52 -5.58
C PRO A 458 -31.19 -4.35 -6.55
N GLU A 459 -32.36 -4.18 -7.15
CA GLU A 459 -32.67 -3.16 -8.16
C GLU A 459 -32.48 -1.71 -7.65
N THR A 460 -32.49 -1.51 -6.33
CA THR A 460 -32.12 -0.26 -5.66
C THR A 460 -30.69 0.17 -6.00
N TYR A 461 -29.71 -0.75 -5.95
CA TYR A 461 -28.30 -0.48 -6.23
C TYR A 461 -28.00 -0.39 -7.73
N LEU A 462 -28.88 -0.92 -8.59
CA LEU A 462 -28.78 -0.80 -10.05
C LEU A 462 -29.31 0.54 -10.57
N SER A 463 -30.00 1.33 -9.73
CA SER A 463 -30.66 2.57 -10.13
C SER A 463 -29.70 3.63 -10.70
N GLU A 464 -28.49 3.75 -10.17
CA GLU A 464 -27.46 4.68 -10.67
C GLU A 464 -26.92 4.24 -12.03
N LEU A 465 -26.61 2.94 -12.19
CA LEU A 465 -26.16 2.36 -13.46
C LEU A 465 -27.24 2.45 -14.55
N LYS A 466 -28.52 2.34 -14.16
CA LYS A 466 -29.67 2.54 -15.05
C LYS A 466 -29.85 3.99 -15.49
N ARG A 467 -29.64 4.95 -14.59
CA ARG A 467 -29.77 6.40 -14.85
C ARG A 467 -28.51 7.03 -15.44
N MET A 468 -27.40 6.29 -15.50
CA MET A 468 -26.14 6.78 -16.04
C MET A 468 -26.28 7.19 -17.50
N LYS A 469 -26.20 8.50 -17.77
CA LYS A 469 -26.10 9.02 -19.13
C LYS A 469 -24.71 8.72 -19.68
N ILE A 470 -24.64 7.82 -20.66
CA ILE A 470 -23.54 7.80 -21.61
C ILE A 470 -23.69 9.07 -22.44
N SER A 471 -22.59 9.80 -22.66
CA SER A 471 -22.60 11.04 -23.45
C SER A 471 -23.26 10.75 -24.79
N GLN A 472 -24.46 11.29 -25.01
CA GLN A 472 -25.21 10.97 -26.22
C GLN A 472 -24.42 11.48 -27.41
N ALA A 473 -24.15 10.59 -28.36
CA ALA A 473 -23.82 11.05 -29.70
C ALA A 473 -24.96 11.97 -30.17
N ILE A 474 -24.58 13.09 -30.78
CA ILE A 474 -25.48 14.15 -31.22
C ILE A 474 -26.63 13.54 -32.02
N ALA A 475 -27.86 13.87 -31.61
CA ALA A 475 -29.09 13.64 -32.36
C ALA A 475 -29.41 14.89 -33.19
#